data_AF-W6JU10-F1
#
_entry.id   AF-W6JU10-F1
#
_cell.length_a   1.000
_cell.length_b   1.000
_cell.length_c   1.000
_cell.angle_alpha   90.00
_cell.angle_beta   90.00
_cell.angle_gamma   90.00
#
_symmetry.space_group_name_H-M   'P 1'
#
loop_
_entity.id
_entity.type
_entity.pdbx_description
1 polymer ?
#
loop_
_entity_poly.entity_id
_entity_poly.type
_entity_poly.pdbx_seq_one_letter_code
_entity_poly.pdbx_strand_id
1 'polypeptide(L)'
;MSLPHAAVVVEDRYSSIFKLTHIRPAMVADMLAELQVQFATVPIVFAENRALAQEWTYRFLGAAADESRSREARQGGGSGVELVSIVQHRTVTIQRT
;
A
#
# COMPACT_ATOMS: atom_id res chain seq x y z
N MET A 1 -11.20 4.63 -9.20
CA MET A 1 -10.08 3.68 -8.99
C MET A 1 -9.27 4.21 -7.81
N SER A 2 -9.29 3.55 -6.64
CA SER A 2 -8.48 3.98 -5.48
C SER A 2 -7.18 3.18 -5.43
N LEU A 3 -6.03 3.83 -5.30
CA LEU A 3 -4.78 3.18 -4.93
C LEU A 3 -4.81 2.94 -3.41
N PRO A 4 -4.90 1.69 -2.92
CA PRO A 4 -4.98 1.42 -1.48
C PRO A 4 -3.70 1.82 -0.74
N HIS A 5 -2.57 1.86 -1.44
CA HIS A 5 -1.27 2.27 -0.92
C HIS A 5 -0.56 3.15 -1.96
N ALA A 6 -0.05 4.30 -1.54
CA ALA A 6 0.69 5.23 -2.39
C ALA A 6 1.75 5.96 -1.55
N ALA A 7 2.86 6.35 -2.18
CA ALA A 7 3.92 7.13 -1.57
C ALA A 7 4.69 7.89 -2.65
N VAL A 8 5.33 9.00 -2.27
CA VAL A 8 6.28 9.75 -3.10
C VAL A 8 7.66 9.62 -2.47
N VAL A 9 8.65 9.17 -3.25
CA VAL A 9 10.04 9.04 -2.77
C VAL A 9 10.89 10.03 -3.55
N VAL A 10 11.63 10.86 -2.82
CA VAL A 10 12.54 11.86 -3.36
C VAL A 10 13.98 11.38 -3.13
N GLU A 11 14.74 11.29 -4.22
CA GLU A 11 16.17 10.95 -4.22
C GLU A 11 17.05 12.14 -3.80
N ASP A 12 16.78 12.70 -2.62
CA ASP A 12 17.63 13.71 -1.99
C ASP A 12 17.20 13.90 -0.52
N ARG A 13 17.85 14.80 0.18
CA ARG A 13 17.46 15.30 1.51
C ARG A 13 16.53 16.49 1.36
N TYR A 14 15.63 16.66 2.32
CA TYR A 14 14.76 17.84 2.38
C TYR A 14 15.57 19.16 2.39
N SER A 15 16.72 19.18 3.08
CA SER A 15 17.59 20.36 3.13
C SER A 15 18.16 20.79 1.78
N SER A 16 18.20 19.90 0.78
CA SER A 16 18.67 20.22 -0.57
C SER A 16 17.70 21.15 -1.33
N ILE A 17 16.43 21.22 -0.93
CA ILE A 17 15.47 22.20 -1.47
C ILE A 17 15.97 23.63 -1.26
N PHE A 18 16.61 23.90 -0.12
CA PHE A 18 17.15 25.23 0.21
C PHE A 18 18.43 25.59 -0.53
N LYS A 19 18.89 24.72 -1.45
CA LYS A 19 20.03 24.96 -2.34
C LYS A 19 19.61 25.20 -3.79
N LEU A 20 18.31 25.15 -4.10
CA LEU A 20 17.81 25.39 -5.45
C LEU A 20 18.12 26.82 -5.91
N THR A 21 18.59 26.95 -7.16
CA THR A 21 19.01 28.24 -7.74
C THR A 21 18.00 28.83 -8.72
N HIS A 22 17.12 27.99 -9.29
CA HIS A 22 16.19 28.39 -10.34
C HIS A 22 14.80 28.74 -9.81
N ILE A 23 14.44 28.24 -8.63
CA ILE A 23 13.14 28.43 -7.98
C ILE A 23 13.39 28.83 -6.52
N ARG A 24 12.57 29.75 -5.98
CA ARG A 24 12.65 30.16 -4.58
C ARG A 24 12.40 28.95 -3.67
N PRO A 25 13.34 28.57 -2.78
CA PRO A 25 13.14 27.40 -1.93
C PRO A 25 11.89 27.43 -1.06
N ALA A 26 11.50 28.61 -0.56
CA ALA A 26 10.29 28.78 0.24
C ALA A 26 9.03 28.33 -0.51
N MET A 27 8.92 28.64 -1.81
CA MET A 27 7.79 28.19 -2.64
C MET A 27 7.69 26.66 -2.68
N VAL A 28 8.82 25.97 -2.85
CA VAL A 28 8.83 24.50 -2.90
C VAL A 28 8.48 23.90 -1.54
N ALA A 29 8.98 24.49 -0.46
CA ALA A 29 8.65 24.08 0.91
C ALA A 29 7.15 24.26 1.20
N ASP A 30 6.57 25.40 0.81
CA ASP A 30 5.13 25.67 0.96
C ASP A 30 4.30 24.67 0.16
N MET A 31 4.66 24.40 -1.11
CA MET A 31 3.97 23.41 -1.94
C MET A 31 4.04 21.99 -1.36
N LEU A 32 5.18 21.59 -0.78
CA LEU A 32 5.31 20.28 -0.11
C LEU A 32 4.43 20.21 1.13
N ALA A 33 4.35 21.29 1.91
CA ALA A 33 3.46 21.35 3.06
C ALA A 33 1.98 21.27 2.64
N GLU A 34 1.59 22.03 1.61
CA GLU A 34 0.24 21.98 1.03
C GLU A 34 -0.12 20.57 0.56
N LEU A 35 0.79 19.89 -0.17
CA LEU A 35 0.59 18.51 -0.61
C LEU A 35 0.40 17.56 0.58
N GLN A 36 1.19 17.70 1.64
CA GLN A 36 1.08 16.82 2.80
C GLN A 36 -0.22 17.06 3.59
N VAL A 37 -0.74 18.29 3.61
CA VAL A 37 -2.07 18.59 4.17
C VAL A 37 -3.18 18.03 3.29
N GLN A 38 -3.08 18.21 1.97
CA GLN A 38 -4.10 17.77 1.02
C GLN A 38 -4.18 16.23 0.90
N PHE A 39 -3.03 15.55 0.97
CA PHE A 39 -2.89 14.11 0.80
C PHE A 39 -2.21 13.48 2.02
N ALA A 40 -2.78 13.70 3.21
CA ALA A 40 -2.19 13.26 4.48
C ALA A 40 -1.87 11.75 4.56
N THR A 41 -2.56 10.91 3.78
CA THR A 41 -2.32 9.46 3.74
C THR A 41 -1.18 9.05 2.79
N VAL A 42 -0.67 9.97 1.96
CA VAL A 42 0.43 9.71 1.02
C VAL A 42 1.71 10.31 1.61
N PRO A 43 2.64 9.49 2.13
CA PRO A 43 3.89 10.01 2.66
C PRO A 43 4.81 10.50 1.53
N ILE A 44 5.53 11.59 1.79
CA ILE A 44 6.63 12.09 0.97
C ILE A 44 7.95 11.81 1.70
N VAL A 45 8.76 10.90 1.17
CA VAL A 45 9.98 10.40 1.82
C VAL A 45 11.23 10.93 1.11
N PHE A 46 12.04 11.71 1.82
CA PHE A 46 13.36 12.14 1.36
C PHE A 46 14.41 11.10 1.73
N ALA A 47 14.86 10.35 0.73
CA ALA A 47 15.70 9.17 0.93
C ALA A 47 17.20 9.44 0.77
N GLU A 48 17.63 10.69 0.74
CA GLU A 48 19.03 11.15 0.66
C GLU A 48 19.79 10.81 -0.63
N ASN A 49 19.75 9.57 -1.11
CA ASN A 49 20.45 9.13 -2.30
C ASN A 49 19.70 7.99 -3.02
N ARG A 50 20.19 7.64 -4.22
CA ARG A 50 19.60 6.60 -5.08
C ARG A 50 19.45 5.25 -4.41
N ALA A 51 20.50 4.77 -3.74
CA ALA A 51 20.51 3.43 -3.17
C ALA A 51 19.45 3.30 -2.07
N LEU A 52 19.36 4.31 -1.20
CA LEU A 52 18.36 4.36 -0.15
C LEU A 52 16.94 4.57 -0.69
N ALA A 53 16.76 5.39 -1.74
CA ALA A 53 15.47 5.57 -2.40
C ALA A 53 14.95 4.26 -3.02
N GLN A 54 15.82 3.52 -3.70
CA GLN A 54 15.50 2.22 -4.29
C GLN A 54 15.17 1.18 -3.22
N GLU A 55 15.97 1.13 -2.16
CA GLU A 55 15.74 0.20 -1.04
C GLU A 55 14.40 0.48 -0.36
N TRP A 56 14.10 1.75 -0.06
CA TRP A 56 12.81 2.14 0.51
C TRP A 56 11.66 1.76 -0.43
N THR A 57 11.80 2.05 -1.73
CA THR A 57 10.80 1.74 -2.75
C THR A 57 10.56 0.23 -2.86
N TYR A 58 11.62 -0.57 -2.90
CA TYR A 58 11.54 -2.03 -2.93
C TYR A 58 10.75 -2.58 -1.73
N ARG A 59 11.08 -2.10 -0.52
CA ARG A 59 10.38 -2.54 0.71
C ARG A 59 8.93 -2.09 0.76
N PHE A 60 8.65 -0.84 0.37
CA PHE A 60 7.29 -0.31 0.33
C PHE A 60 6.42 -1.11 -0.64
N LEU A 61 6.91 -1.36 -1.85
CA LEU A 61 6.18 -2.12 -2.86
C LEU A 61 6.01 -3.59 -2.45
N GLY A 62 7.02 -4.21 -1.83
CA GLY A 62 6.92 -5.55 -1.27
C GLY A 62 5.80 -5.65 -0.23
N ALA A 63 5.79 -4.75 0.76
CA ALA A 63 4.75 -4.71 1.79
C ALA A 63 3.34 -4.47 1.20
N ALA A 64 3.22 -3.57 0.22
CA ALA A 64 1.96 -3.30 -0.46
C ALA A 64 1.44 -4.51 -1.25
N ALA A 65 2.34 -5.27 -1.89
CA ALA A 65 1.99 -6.50 -2.60
C ALA A 65 1.52 -7.60 -1.63
N ASP A 66 2.19 -7.76 -0.49
CA ASP A 66 1.83 -8.74 0.53
C ASP A 66 0.47 -8.45 1.16
N GLU A 67 0.18 -7.18 1.45
CA GLU A 67 -1.13 -6.78 1.98
C GLU A 67 -2.24 -6.96 0.92
N SER A 68 -1.96 -6.66 -0.35
CA SER A 68 -2.92 -6.88 -1.45
C SER A 68 -3.30 -8.36 -1.55
N ARG A 69 -2.31 -9.26 -1.52
CA ARG A 69 -2.53 -10.72 -1.51
C ARG A 69 -3.31 -11.18 -0.27
N SER A 70 -3.00 -10.62 0.88
CA SER A 70 -3.68 -10.93 2.14
C SER A 70 -5.14 -10.46 2.14
N ARG A 71 -5.42 -9.31 1.53
CA ARG A 71 -6.79 -8.79 1.33
C ARG A 71 -7.61 -9.68 0.41
N GLU A 72 -7.04 -10.15 -0.69
CA GLU A 72 -7.69 -11.09 -1.61
C GLU A 72 -8.06 -12.39 -0.89
N ALA A 73 -7.15 -12.96 -0.09
CA ALA A 73 -7.43 -14.17 0.69
C ALA A 73 -8.57 -13.99 1.71
N ARG A 74 -8.65 -12.81 2.36
CA ARG A 74 -9.75 -12.47 3.28
C ARG A 74 -11.08 -12.28 2.53
N GLN A 75 -11.05 -11.72 1.33
CA GLN A 75 -12.24 -11.50 0.50
C GLN A 75 -12.74 -12.80 -0.15
N GLY A 76 -11.85 -13.77 -0.42
CA GLY A 76 -12.19 -15.09 -0.96
C GLY A 76 -12.83 -16.06 0.04
N GLY A 77 -12.88 -15.74 1.34
CA GLY A 77 -13.44 -16.59 2.38
C GLY A 77 -14.96 -16.49 2.59
N GLY A 78 -15.66 -15.70 1.76
CA GLY A 78 -17.07 -15.31 1.98
C GLY A 78 -18.06 -15.69 0.88
N SER A 79 -17.72 -16.60 -0.04
CA SER A 79 -18.72 -17.23 -0.90
C SER A 79 -19.08 -18.58 -0.31
N GLY A 80 -20.27 -18.66 0.30
CA GLY A 80 -20.86 -19.93 0.72
C GLY A 80 -20.86 -20.91 -0.46
N VAL A 81 -19.95 -21.86 -0.40
CA VAL A 81 -20.34 -23.24 -0.69
C VAL A 81 -20.56 -23.84 0.68
N GLU A 82 -21.83 -23.89 1.08
CA GLU A 82 -22.26 -24.88 2.06
C GLU A 82 -21.97 -26.25 1.44
N LEU A 83 -20.72 -26.70 1.56
CA LEU A 83 -20.41 -28.12 1.59
C LEU A 83 -20.88 -28.59 2.97
N VAL A 84 -22.20 -28.66 3.13
CA VAL A 84 -22.78 -29.79 3.86
C VAL A 84 -22.07 -31.01 3.31
N SER A 85 -21.41 -31.73 4.22
CA SER A 85 -20.90 -33.06 3.99
C SER A 85 -21.91 -33.87 3.18
N ILE A 86 -21.68 -34.00 1.87
CA ILE A 86 -22.12 -35.17 1.12
C ILE A 86 -20.88 -36.06 1.06
N VAL A 87 -20.61 -36.73 2.18
CA VAL A 87 -19.96 -38.04 2.12
C VAL A 87 -20.91 -38.94 1.34
N GLN A 88 -20.44 -39.34 0.17
CA GLN A 88 -20.63 -40.65 -0.46
C GLN A 88 -21.97 -41.33 -0.12
N HIS A 89 -22.88 -41.47 -1.08
CA HIS A 89 -23.39 -42.82 -1.30
C HIS A 89 -22.41 -43.50 -2.25
N ARG A 90 -21.41 -44.22 -1.75
CA ARG A 90 -21.48 -45.25 -0.68
C ARG A 90 -21.69 -44.77 0.79
N THR A 91 -22.96 -44.84 1.22
CA THR A 91 -23.64 -44.63 2.52
C THR A 91 -23.99 -43.23 3.09
N VAL A 92 -25.29 -42.90 3.11
CA VAL A 92 -25.99 -41.75 3.77
C VAL A 92 -27.16 -42.29 4.60
N THR A 93 -27.22 -41.91 5.88
CA THR A 93 -28.36 -42.18 6.78
C THR A 93 -28.88 -40.86 7.35
N ILE A 94 -30.19 -40.61 7.24
CA ILE A 94 -30.87 -39.43 7.82
C ILE A 94 -31.81 -39.92 8.93
N GLN A 95 -31.68 -39.37 10.15
CA GLN A 95 -32.73 -39.44 11.16
C GLN A 95 -33.13 -38.03 11.62
N ARG A 96 -34.44 -37.78 11.58
CA ARG A 96 -35.13 -36.58 12.08
C ARG A 96 -35.11 -36.53 13.61
N THR A 97 -35.09 -35.33 14.18
CA THR A 97 -36.19 -34.83 15.04
C THR A 97 -36.32 -33.34 14.80
#